data_AF-A0A9E0N572-F1
#
_entry.id   AF-A0A9E0N572-F1
#
_cell.length_a   1.000
_cell.length_b   1.000
_cell.length_c   1.000
_cell.angle_alpha   90.00
_cell.angle_beta   90.00
_cell.angle_gamma   90.00
#
_symmetry.space_group_name_H-M   'P 1'
#
loop_
_entity.id
_entity.type
_entity.pdbx_description
1 polymer ?
#
loop_
_entity_poly.entity_id
_entity_poly.type
_entity_poly.pdbx_seq_one_letter_code
_entity_poly.pdbx_strand_id
1 'polypeptide(L)'
;MARWRSAVPALLLGALSVVVLAQGVSDVVGLGETSGKLGATADLSTAPRVTIDRPKPTFMLHERHKRVHGLKPFQNLVDAAPEGSVLRPPPGRYAGPVVLKKPLTIEGDGKVTIDAGDRGTVFSMEAGNTTLRGIHLTGSGDNHDTDDSCLDVRGHGNVIENLVVDNCLFGIDLKQSNDSIVRGNTVKSKPAPLGVRGDGIRLWYSNNNLIENNLVTDSRDMVAWYSHRNIYRGNEGRRSRYSIHFMFANNNIVENNRFIDNAVGIYFMYMEGGGARNNLISHATGSTGMALGFKESSDIFIENNDIIYSAVGVGSDLSPFQPDTTIRFKGNRFAYNGVAVQLTSELGGNEFTDNIFEGNITDITQGGRGKGDRNKWLGNYFDTYQGFDKNKDGFGDTTHEHYAFADQIWMEIPAAGFFKTSPVLELLDFLERLAPFSSPELQLKDAKPRYIKPPRMAK
;
A
#
# COMPACT_ATOMS: atom_id res chain seq x y z
N MET A 1 73.51 6.28 -19.39
CA MET A 1 72.84 6.56 -20.69
C MET A 1 71.43 6.00 -20.58
N ALA A 2 70.40 6.85 -20.42
CA ALA A 2 69.46 7.26 -21.49
C ALA A 2 68.73 6.04 -22.11
N ARG A 3 67.41 5.95 -22.28
CA ARG A 3 66.27 6.87 -22.15
C ARG A 3 65.01 6.01 -22.43
N TRP A 4 63.93 6.26 -21.69
CA TRP A 4 62.53 6.42 -22.16
C TRP A 4 61.74 5.31 -22.90
N ARG A 5 60.41 5.34 -22.59
CA ARG A 5 59.21 4.80 -23.29
C ARG A 5 58.80 3.37 -22.87
N SER A 6 57.52 2.99 -22.68
CA SER A 6 56.19 3.62 -22.54
C SER A 6 55.16 2.48 -22.47
N ALA A 7 53.95 2.74 -21.93
CA ALA A 7 52.68 1.96 -22.03
C ALA A 7 52.51 0.74 -21.07
N VAL A 8 51.68 0.77 -20.00
CA VAL A 8 50.18 0.71 -19.89
C VAL A 8 49.63 -0.73 -20.11
N PRO A 9 48.66 -1.27 -19.32
CA PRO A 9 48.41 -1.19 -17.88
C PRO A 9 48.06 -2.58 -17.24
N ALA A 10 47.77 -2.55 -15.94
CA ALA A 10 47.27 -3.64 -15.12
C ALA A 10 45.93 -4.24 -15.62
N LEU A 11 45.87 -5.57 -15.63
CA LEU A 11 44.67 -6.39 -15.65
C LEU A 11 44.76 -7.32 -14.43
N LEU A 12 43.64 -7.49 -13.74
CA LEU A 12 43.41 -8.29 -12.52
C LEU A 12 43.53 -7.54 -11.19
N LEU A 13 42.46 -6.83 -10.83
CA LEU A 13 41.92 -6.74 -9.46
C LEU A 13 40.63 -5.92 -9.49
N GLY A 14 39.48 -6.58 -9.28
CA GLY A 14 38.19 -5.89 -9.19
C GLY A 14 36.97 -6.78 -9.46
N ALA A 15 36.82 -7.89 -8.75
CA ALA A 15 35.57 -8.65 -8.71
C ALA A 15 35.26 -8.98 -7.24
N LEU A 16 34.67 -8.02 -6.53
CA LEU A 16 34.17 -8.21 -5.16
C LEU A 16 33.26 -7.04 -4.78
N SER A 17 32.01 -7.07 -5.26
CA SER A 17 30.85 -6.48 -4.56
C SER A 17 29.59 -6.61 -5.44
N VAL A 18 28.46 -6.89 -4.78
CA VAL A 18 27.07 -7.02 -5.30
C VAL A 18 26.66 -8.43 -5.74
N VAL A 19 26.73 -9.37 -4.80
CA VAL A 19 25.79 -10.50 -4.69
C VAL A 19 25.32 -10.55 -3.24
N VAL A 20 24.28 -9.78 -2.92
CA VAL A 20 23.44 -9.96 -1.73
C VAL A 20 22.03 -9.54 -2.14
N LEU A 21 21.04 -10.35 -1.76
CA LEU A 21 19.61 -10.32 -2.12
C LEU A 21 19.18 -11.26 -3.26
N ALA A 22 19.58 -12.52 -3.17
CA ALA A 22 18.83 -13.64 -3.74
C ALA A 22 19.07 -14.95 -2.98
N GLN A 23 19.18 -14.90 -1.65
CA GLN A 23 19.16 -16.09 -0.79
C GLN A 23 18.48 -15.71 0.53
N GLY A 24 17.30 -16.28 0.76
CA GLY A 24 16.44 -15.94 1.91
C GLY A 24 14.95 -16.26 1.73
N VAL A 25 14.54 -16.96 0.65
CA VAL A 25 13.14 -17.38 0.44
C VAL A 25 13.06 -18.78 -0.22
N SER A 26 13.90 -19.73 0.19
CA SER A 26 13.83 -21.12 -0.33
C SER A 26 13.56 -22.21 0.71
N ASP A 27 13.63 -21.94 2.02
CA ASP A 27 13.73 -23.04 3.00
C ASP A 27 12.52 -23.18 3.94
N VAL A 28 11.33 -22.64 3.60
CA VAL A 28 10.11 -22.82 4.42
C VAL A 28 8.89 -23.29 3.62
N VAL A 29 9.06 -23.75 2.38
CA VAL A 29 7.94 -24.32 1.60
C VAL A 29 8.25 -25.75 1.22
N GLY A 30 7.84 -26.69 2.06
CA GLY A 30 7.73 -28.09 1.68
C GLY A 30 6.65 -28.24 0.61
N LEU A 31 7.02 -28.08 -0.66
CA LEU A 31 6.19 -28.42 -1.81
C LEU A 31 6.14 -29.95 -1.93
N GLY A 32 5.25 -30.55 -1.14
CA GLY A 32 4.70 -31.87 -1.45
C GLY A 32 3.63 -31.70 -2.53
N GLU A 33 3.99 -31.96 -3.78
CA GLU A 33 3.02 -32.13 -4.87
C GLU A 33 2.11 -33.33 -4.56
N THR A 34 0.87 -33.04 -4.17
CA THR A 34 -0.25 -33.91 -4.49
C THR A 34 -1.37 -33.03 -5.04
N SER A 35 -1.44 -32.97 -6.37
CA SER A 35 -2.60 -32.42 -7.10
C SER A 35 -3.80 -33.35 -6.88
N GLY A 36 -4.37 -33.31 -5.68
CA GLY A 36 -5.68 -33.85 -5.40
C GLY A 36 -6.72 -32.84 -5.87
N LYS A 37 -7.59 -33.25 -6.81
CA LYS A 37 -8.79 -32.50 -7.18
C LYS A 37 -9.54 -32.10 -5.90
N LEU A 38 -9.50 -30.81 -5.56
CA LEU A 38 -10.26 -30.28 -4.43
C LEU A 38 -11.74 -30.37 -4.79
N GLY A 39 -12.46 -31.24 -4.07
CA GLY A 39 -13.92 -31.20 -4.04
C GLY A 39 -14.36 -29.85 -3.48
N ALA A 40 -14.87 -28.99 -4.34
CA ALA A 40 -15.44 -27.70 -3.96
C ALA A 40 -16.83 -27.90 -3.34
N THR A 41 -16.92 -28.47 -2.13
CA THR A 41 -18.17 -28.55 -1.35
C THR A 41 -17.98 -28.62 0.17
N ALA A 42 -16.76 -28.52 0.73
CA ALA A 42 -16.61 -28.53 2.18
C ALA A 42 -16.91 -27.14 2.78
N ASP A 43 -18.04 -27.03 3.48
CA ASP A 43 -18.33 -25.88 4.35
C ASP A 43 -17.37 -25.91 5.56
N LEU A 44 -16.30 -25.12 5.46
CA LEU A 44 -15.30 -24.95 6.52
C LEU A 44 -15.65 -23.84 7.51
N SER A 45 -16.87 -23.27 7.47
CA SER A 45 -17.29 -22.20 8.39
C SER A 45 -17.24 -22.62 9.86
N THR A 46 -17.33 -23.92 10.13
CA THR A 46 -17.29 -24.52 11.47
C THR A 46 -15.99 -25.28 11.77
N ALA A 47 -15.05 -25.34 10.83
CA ALA A 47 -13.79 -26.04 11.03
C ALA A 47 -12.92 -25.31 12.09
N PRO A 48 -12.24 -26.04 13.00
CA PRO A 48 -11.38 -25.42 14.00
C PRO A 48 -10.29 -24.55 13.36
N ARG A 49 -10.22 -23.27 13.72
CA ARG A 49 -9.22 -22.34 13.17
C ARG A 49 -7.93 -22.43 14.00
N VAL A 50 -7.24 -23.58 13.93
CA VAL A 50 -6.17 -24.00 14.85
C VAL A 50 -5.06 -22.95 15.05
N THR A 51 -4.74 -22.16 14.03
CA THR A 51 -3.73 -21.09 14.12
C THR A 51 -4.28 -19.75 14.59
N ILE A 52 -5.58 -19.50 14.41
CA ILE A 52 -6.25 -18.23 14.73
C ILE A 52 -6.84 -18.25 16.14
N ASP A 53 -7.49 -19.34 16.51
CA ASP A 53 -8.15 -19.52 17.81
C ASP A 53 -7.15 -19.82 18.94
N ARG A 54 -5.83 -19.79 18.67
CA ARG A 54 -4.79 -19.91 19.70
C ARG A 54 -4.99 -18.78 20.73
N PRO A 55 -5.12 -19.10 22.03
CA PRO A 55 -5.23 -18.08 23.06
C PRO A 55 -4.01 -17.15 23.03
N LYS A 56 -4.25 -15.85 23.16
CA LYS A 56 -3.15 -14.88 23.34
C LYS A 56 -2.46 -15.16 24.69
N PRO A 57 -1.12 -15.08 24.76
CA PRO A 57 -0.41 -15.22 26.03
C PRO A 57 -0.91 -14.21 27.06
N THR A 58 -1.05 -14.67 28.30
CA THR A 58 -1.35 -13.80 29.44
C THR A 58 -0.11 -13.67 30.32
N PHE A 59 0.06 -12.49 30.89
CA PHE A 59 1.23 -12.15 31.70
C PHE A 59 0.78 -11.78 33.10
N MET A 60 1.56 -12.21 34.10
CA MET A 60 1.32 -11.89 35.48
C MET A 60 1.52 -10.39 35.72
N LEU A 61 0.84 -9.84 36.73
CA LEU A 61 0.89 -8.39 37.01
C LEU A 61 2.32 -7.87 37.21
N HIS A 62 3.19 -8.66 37.85
CA HIS A 62 4.59 -8.28 38.11
C HIS A 62 5.46 -8.19 36.85
N GLU A 63 5.07 -8.86 35.75
CA GLU A 63 5.76 -8.82 34.45
C GLU A 63 5.37 -7.60 33.61
N ARG A 64 4.28 -6.93 34.01
CA ARG A 64 3.71 -5.77 33.34
C ARG A 64 4.19 -4.48 33.98
N HIS A 65 4.18 -3.40 33.20
CA HIS A 65 4.65 -2.09 33.64
C HIS A 65 3.90 -1.61 34.89
N LYS A 66 4.64 -1.08 35.90
CA LYS A 66 4.11 -0.68 37.22
C LYS A 66 2.89 0.26 37.18
N ARG A 67 2.76 1.05 36.10
CA ARG A 67 1.61 1.97 35.88
C ARG A 67 0.24 1.29 35.88
N VAL A 68 0.17 -0.02 35.63
CA VAL A 68 -1.09 -0.78 35.62
C VAL A 68 -1.39 -1.50 36.94
N HIS A 69 -0.44 -1.54 37.89
CA HIS A 69 -0.56 -2.35 39.13
C HIS A 69 -1.70 -1.91 40.04
N GLY A 70 -2.05 -0.62 40.04
CA GLY A 70 -3.17 -0.07 40.83
C GLY A 70 -4.49 0.04 40.07
N LEU A 71 -4.55 -0.37 38.80
CA LEU A 71 -5.76 -0.24 37.99
C LEU A 71 -6.71 -1.42 38.23
N LYS A 72 -8.01 -1.15 38.20
CA LYS A 72 -9.03 -2.19 38.25
C LYS A 72 -9.00 -3.01 36.95
N PRO A 73 -9.07 -4.35 36.99
CA PRO A 73 -9.20 -5.16 35.78
C PRO A 73 -10.48 -4.83 35.03
N PHE A 74 -10.40 -4.51 33.74
CA PHE A 74 -11.59 -4.28 32.92
C PHE A 74 -12.40 -5.56 32.73
N GLN A 75 -11.74 -6.72 32.73
CA GLN A 75 -12.37 -8.04 32.57
C GLN A 75 -13.54 -8.25 33.55
N ASN A 76 -13.42 -7.77 34.79
CA ASN A 76 -14.49 -7.92 35.80
C ASN A 76 -15.82 -7.28 35.35
N LEU A 77 -15.77 -6.18 34.59
CA LEU A 77 -16.96 -5.52 34.05
C LEU A 77 -17.56 -6.34 32.89
N VAL A 78 -16.71 -6.93 32.06
CA VAL A 78 -17.12 -7.80 30.95
C VAL A 78 -17.76 -9.07 31.46
N ASP A 79 -17.18 -9.70 32.49
CA ASP A 79 -17.70 -10.93 33.08
C ASP A 79 -19.08 -10.71 33.70
N ALA A 80 -19.27 -9.60 34.42
CA ALA A 80 -20.53 -9.26 35.08
C ALA A 80 -21.66 -8.84 34.11
N ALA A 81 -21.34 -8.35 32.92
CA ALA A 81 -22.34 -7.91 31.94
C ALA A 81 -23.12 -9.10 31.36
N PRO A 82 -24.47 -9.07 31.31
CA PRO A 82 -25.24 -10.11 30.62
C PRO A 82 -24.88 -10.18 29.13
N GLU A 83 -24.97 -11.37 28.53
CA GLU A 83 -24.80 -11.54 27.08
C GLU A 83 -25.82 -10.70 26.30
N GLY A 84 -25.38 -10.09 25.20
CA GLY A 84 -26.19 -9.19 24.36
C GLY A 84 -26.48 -7.82 24.97
N SER A 85 -26.03 -7.55 26.20
CA SER A 85 -26.30 -6.27 26.87
C SER A 85 -25.38 -5.14 26.40
N VAL A 86 -25.67 -3.93 26.90
CA VAL A 86 -24.82 -2.75 26.72
C VAL A 86 -24.07 -2.48 28.03
N LEU A 87 -22.74 -2.61 27.98
CA LEU A 87 -21.84 -2.23 29.06
C LEU A 87 -21.36 -0.79 28.86
N ARG A 88 -21.69 0.08 29.82
CA ARG A 88 -21.20 1.46 29.93
C ARG A 88 -20.28 1.59 31.15
N PRO A 89 -18.96 1.39 31.00
CA PRO A 89 -18.04 1.50 32.11
C PRO A 89 -17.99 2.94 32.64
N PRO A 90 -17.82 3.14 33.96
CA PRO A 90 -17.50 4.46 34.49
C PRO A 90 -16.23 5.05 33.84
N PRO A 91 -16.13 6.37 33.69
CA PRO A 91 -14.90 7.04 33.26
C PRO A 91 -13.69 6.59 34.08
N GLY A 92 -12.57 6.28 33.42
CA GLY A 92 -11.36 5.89 34.12
C GLY A 92 -10.38 5.04 33.31
N ARG A 93 -9.29 4.65 33.99
CA ARG A 93 -8.26 3.76 33.46
C ARG A 93 -8.39 2.38 34.09
N TYR A 94 -8.29 1.35 33.26
CA TYR A 94 -8.43 -0.04 33.64
C TYR A 94 -7.23 -0.85 33.14
N ALA A 95 -6.91 -1.92 33.86
CA ALA A 95 -5.93 -2.89 33.40
C ALA A 95 -6.58 -3.86 32.40
N GLY A 96 -5.94 -4.06 31.25
CA GLY A 96 -6.11 -5.27 30.44
C GLY A 96 -5.38 -6.47 31.08
N PRO A 97 -5.20 -7.60 30.38
CA PRO A 97 -5.85 -7.92 29.12
C PRO A 97 -7.36 -8.12 29.31
N VAL A 98 -8.10 -8.04 28.20
CA VAL A 98 -9.54 -8.32 28.15
C VAL A 98 -9.79 -9.41 27.12
N VAL A 99 -10.66 -10.36 27.44
CA VAL A 99 -11.13 -11.40 26.52
C VAL A 99 -12.66 -11.37 26.50
N LEU A 100 -13.21 -11.06 25.34
CA LEU A 100 -14.65 -10.97 25.10
C LEU A 100 -15.13 -12.17 24.30
N LYS A 101 -15.80 -13.10 24.98
CA LYS A 101 -16.26 -14.39 24.44
C LYS A 101 -17.76 -14.46 24.16
N LYS A 102 -18.50 -13.42 24.51
CA LYS A 102 -19.95 -13.32 24.33
C LYS A 102 -20.30 -12.03 23.58
N PRO A 103 -21.36 -12.03 22.74
CA PRO A 103 -21.86 -10.80 22.13
C PRO A 103 -22.12 -9.72 23.19
N LEU A 104 -21.57 -8.53 22.97
CA LEU A 104 -21.72 -7.41 23.90
C LEU A 104 -21.57 -6.08 23.15
N THR A 105 -22.25 -5.03 23.63
CA THR A 105 -21.93 -3.66 23.22
C THR A 105 -21.17 -2.98 24.35
N ILE A 106 -19.97 -2.48 24.09
CA ILE A 106 -19.15 -1.76 25.07
C ILE A 106 -18.97 -0.31 24.60
N GLU A 107 -19.45 0.64 25.41
CA GLU A 107 -19.43 2.07 25.09
C GLU A 107 -18.60 2.82 26.16
N GLY A 108 -17.47 3.38 25.75
CA GLY A 108 -16.58 4.12 26.65
C GLY A 108 -16.73 5.64 26.64
N ASP A 109 -17.55 6.21 25.76
CA ASP A 109 -17.80 7.65 25.58
C ASP A 109 -16.52 8.52 25.46
N GLY A 110 -15.41 7.93 24.99
CA GLY A 110 -14.10 8.58 24.91
C GLY A 110 -13.43 8.81 26.26
N LYS A 111 -13.96 8.23 27.34
CA LYS A 111 -13.54 8.46 28.74
C LYS A 111 -12.97 7.22 29.41
N VAL A 112 -12.90 6.10 28.70
CA VAL A 112 -12.39 4.81 29.19
C VAL A 112 -11.07 4.48 28.51
N THR A 113 -10.05 4.15 29.29
CA THR A 113 -8.76 3.64 28.80
C THR A 113 -8.49 2.24 29.34
N ILE A 114 -8.06 1.33 28.48
CA ILE A 114 -7.60 -0.02 28.85
C ILE A 114 -6.11 -0.13 28.50
N ASP A 115 -5.28 -0.40 29.49
CA ASP A 115 -3.81 -0.46 29.36
C ASP A 115 -3.30 -1.87 29.70
N ALA A 116 -2.57 -2.50 28.77
CA ALA A 116 -1.97 -3.83 29.02
C ALA A 116 -0.58 -3.76 29.67
N GLY A 117 -0.01 -2.58 29.90
CA GLY A 117 1.26 -2.44 30.62
C GLY A 117 2.48 -2.95 29.84
N ASP A 118 2.49 -2.73 28.53
CA ASP A 118 3.55 -3.08 27.58
C ASP A 118 3.88 -4.58 27.49
N ARG A 119 2.86 -5.43 27.64
CA ARG A 119 2.96 -6.89 27.52
C ARG A 119 1.68 -7.48 26.94
N GLY A 120 1.83 -8.33 25.92
CA GLY A 120 0.73 -9.09 25.32
C GLY A 120 -0.31 -8.22 24.60
N THR A 121 -1.43 -8.84 24.25
CA THR A 121 -2.58 -8.17 23.62
C THR A 121 -3.44 -7.47 24.67
N VAL A 122 -3.93 -6.26 24.35
CA VAL A 122 -4.78 -5.46 25.26
C VAL A 122 -6.20 -5.99 25.31
N PHE A 123 -6.81 -6.24 24.15
CA PHE A 123 -8.19 -6.68 24.02
C PHE A 123 -8.32 -7.76 22.94
N SER A 124 -8.81 -8.94 23.33
CA SER A 124 -9.18 -10.04 22.43
C SER A 124 -10.70 -10.11 22.30
N MET A 125 -11.21 -9.81 21.12
CA MET A 125 -12.62 -9.87 20.76
C MET A 125 -12.90 -11.15 19.99
N GLU A 126 -13.18 -12.21 20.73
CA GLU A 126 -13.41 -13.56 20.20
C GLU A 126 -14.84 -13.75 19.70
N ALA A 127 -15.81 -13.08 20.35
CA ALA A 127 -17.21 -13.10 19.95
C ALA A 127 -17.47 -12.31 18.65
N GLY A 128 -18.45 -12.78 17.87
CA GLY A 128 -19.06 -12.00 16.78
C GLY A 128 -20.21 -11.13 17.28
N ASN A 129 -20.80 -10.35 16.36
CA ASN A 129 -21.95 -9.47 16.61
C ASN A 129 -21.75 -8.55 17.82
N THR A 130 -20.53 -8.08 18.00
CA THR A 130 -20.11 -7.23 19.12
C THR A 130 -19.89 -5.81 18.63
N THR A 131 -20.14 -4.83 19.51
CA THR A 131 -19.74 -3.45 19.26
C THR A 131 -18.75 -2.98 20.32
N LEU A 132 -17.62 -2.44 19.87
CA LEU A 132 -16.62 -1.78 20.71
C LEU A 132 -16.49 -0.33 20.27
N ARG A 133 -16.88 0.62 21.12
CA ARG A 133 -16.85 2.04 20.74
C ARG A 133 -16.38 3.01 21.80
N GLY A 134 -15.68 4.06 21.37
CA GLY A 134 -15.29 5.18 22.24
C GLY A 134 -14.33 4.79 23.36
N ILE A 135 -13.44 3.82 23.13
CA ILE A 135 -12.45 3.35 24.11
C ILE A 135 -11.05 3.68 23.62
N HIS A 136 -10.18 4.06 24.55
CA HIS A 136 -8.76 4.15 24.32
C HIS A 136 -8.07 2.82 24.70
N LEU A 137 -7.45 2.14 23.73
CA LEU A 137 -6.64 0.94 23.94
C LEU A 137 -5.17 1.31 23.82
N THR A 138 -4.34 0.89 24.79
CA THR A 138 -2.92 1.23 24.78
C THR A 138 -2.03 0.19 25.47
N GLY A 139 -0.74 0.23 25.16
CA GLY A 139 0.28 -0.51 25.89
C GLY A 139 0.28 -2.01 25.64
N SER A 140 0.10 -2.45 24.38
CA SER A 140 0.39 -3.83 24.01
C SER A 140 1.88 -4.14 24.18
N GLY A 141 2.26 -5.41 24.15
CA GLY A 141 3.66 -5.82 24.06
C GLY A 141 4.29 -5.52 22.70
N ASP A 142 5.49 -6.05 22.48
CA ASP A 142 6.37 -5.76 21.35
C ASP A 142 6.77 -7.02 20.57
N ASN A 143 6.11 -8.15 20.82
CA ASN A 143 6.41 -9.40 20.15
C ASN A 143 5.63 -9.56 18.83
N HIS A 144 6.37 -9.72 17.73
CA HIS A 144 5.82 -10.02 16.40
C HIS A 144 5.32 -11.47 16.28
N ASP A 145 5.92 -12.43 17.00
CA ASP A 145 5.55 -13.84 16.91
C ASP A 145 4.15 -14.13 17.49
N THR A 146 3.75 -13.35 18.50
CA THR A 146 2.45 -13.47 19.16
C THR A 146 1.43 -12.45 18.63
N ASP A 147 1.84 -11.60 17.69
CA ASP A 147 1.10 -10.44 17.19
C ASP A 147 0.51 -9.61 18.34
N ASP A 148 1.37 -9.06 19.20
CA ASP A 148 0.93 -8.29 20.38
C ASP A 148 0.17 -7.02 19.96
N SER A 149 -1.16 -7.08 20.03
CA SER A 149 -2.06 -6.08 19.47
C SER A 149 -2.82 -5.29 20.53
N CYS A 150 -3.27 -4.09 20.17
CA CYS A 150 -4.27 -3.38 20.98
C CYS A 150 -5.63 -4.08 20.88
N LEU A 151 -6.04 -4.46 19.67
CA LEU A 151 -7.29 -5.16 19.44
C LEU A 151 -7.07 -6.35 18.51
N ASP A 152 -7.28 -7.56 19.02
CA ASP A 152 -7.32 -8.83 18.26
C ASP A 152 -8.78 -9.20 18.03
N VAL A 153 -9.22 -9.33 16.78
CA VAL A 153 -10.62 -9.53 16.41
C VAL A 153 -10.77 -10.86 15.67
N ARG A 154 -11.56 -11.78 16.23
CA ARG A 154 -11.74 -13.13 15.67
C ARG A 154 -13.18 -13.48 15.32
N GLY A 155 -14.16 -12.78 15.90
CA GLY A 155 -15.56 -12.93 15.56
C GLY A 155 -15.95 -12.18 14.29
N HIS A 156 -17.09 -12.53 13.70
CA HIS A 156 -17.65 -11.88 12.50
C HIS A 156 -18.72 -10.84 12.87
N GLY A 157 -19.09 -9.97 11.94
CA GLY A 157 -20.22 -9.04 12.13
C GLY A 157 -19.98 -7.99 13.21
N ASN A 158 -18.72 -7.61 13.45
CA ASN A 158 -18.35 -6.72 14.54
C ASN A 158 -18.36 -5.25 14.09
N VAL A 159 -18.66 -4.34 15.02
CA VAL A 159 -18.57 -2.90 14.83
C VAL A 159 -17.51 -2.34 15.76
N ILE A 160 -16.44 -1.78 15.18
CA ILE A 160 -15.28 -1.24 15.89
C ILE A 160 -15.19 0.24 15.51
N GLU A 161 -15.59 1.11 16.42
CA GLU A 161 -15.74 2.52 16.07
C GLU A 161 -15.24 3.52 17.09
N ASN A 162 -14.71 4.65 16.60
CA ASN A 162 -14.27 5.76 17.43
C ASN A 162 -13.29 5.34 18.55
N LEU A 163 -12.43 4.35 18.27
CA LEU A 163 -11.36 3.96 19.18
C LEU A 163 -10.16 4.89 19.02
N VAL A 164 -9.47 5.11 20.13
CA VAL A 164 -8.09 5.62 20.12
C VAL A 164 -7.18 4.44 20.40
N VAL A 165 -6.21 4.20 19.54
CA VAL A 165 -5.29 3.06 19.61
C VAL A 165 -3.88 3.59 19.47
N ASP A 166 -3.11 3.57 20.56
CA ASP A 166 -1.72 4.04 20.56
C ASP A 166 -0.79 3.14 21.38
N ASN A 167 0.53 3.34 21.22
CA ASN A 167 1.56 2.57 21.93
C ASN A 167 1.34 1.04 21.81
N CYS A 168 0.88 0.60 20.64
CA CYS A 168 0.65 -0.80 20.34
C CYS A 168 1.51 -1.24 19.17
N LEU A 169 2.09 -2.44 19.24
CA LEU A 169 2.85 -2.97 18.12
C LEU A 169 1.91 -3.10 16.91
N PHE A 170 0.88 -3.93 17.03
CA PHE A 170 -0.24 -3.99 16.09
C PHE A 170 -1.45 -3.22 16.63
N GLY A 171 -2.10 -2.42 15.80
CA GLY A 171 -3.27 -1.63 16.23
C GLY A 171 -4.53 -2.50 16.33
N ILE A 172 -5.26 -2.59 15.22
CA ILE A 172 -6.48 -3.40 15.07
C ILE A 172 -6.18 -4.55 14.10
N ASP A 173 -6.24 -5.78 14.59
CA ASP A 173 -5.88 -7.00 13.86
C ASP A 173 -7.11 -7.91 13.72
N LEU A 174 -7.66 -7.98 12.50
CA LEU A 174 -8.80 -8.83 12.14
C LEU A 174 -8.28 -10.17 11.60
N LYS A 175 -8.49 -11.24 12.37
CA LYS A 175 -8.07 -12.60 12.03
C LYS A 175 -9.28 -13.48 11.74
N GLN A 176 -9.47 -13.80 10.46
CA GLN A 176 -10.65 -14.52 9.96
C GLN A 176 -11.95 -13.87 10.45
N SER A 177 -12.01 -12.55 10.40
CA SER A 177 -13.17 -11.74 10.79
C SER A 177 -13.81 -11.17 9.52
N ASN A 178 -15.07 -11.51 9.30
CA ASN A 178 -15.78 -11.14 8.08
C ASN A 178 -16.93 -10.19 8.42
N ASP A 179 -17.40 -9.48 7.40
CA ASP A 179 -18.64 -8.69 7.45
C ASP A 179 -18.63 -7.66 8.61
N SER A 180 -17.45 -7.16 8.96
CA SER A 180 -17.24 -6.23 10.07
C SER A 180 -17.00 -4.80 9.58
N ILE A 181 -17.27 -3.84 10.46
CA ILE A 181 -17.09 -2.42 10.22
C ILE A 181 -16.02 -1.89 11.16
N VAL A 182 -14.96 -1.32 10.61
CA VAL A 182 -13.88 -0.64 11.34
C VAL A 182 -13.91 0.83 10.93
N ARG A 183 -14.44 1.70 11.79
CA ARG A 183 -14.68 3.10 11.42
C ARG A 183 -14.32 4.18 12.41
N GLY A 184 -13.86 5.34 11.92
CA GLY A 184 -13.62 6.50 12.78
C GLY A 184 -12.52 6.29 13.84
N ASN A 185 -11.67 5.27 13.66
CA ASN A 185 -10.63 4.95 14.64
C ASN A 185 -9.37 5.76 14.36
N THR A 186 -8.66 6.17 15.42
CA THR A 186 -7.32 6.75 15.35
C THR A 186 -6.31 5.73 15.80
N VAL A 187 -5.38 5.35 14.93
CA VAL A 187 -4.41 4.28 15.17
C VAL A 187 -2.99 4.79 14.98
N LYS A 188 -2.14 4.49 15.97
CA LYS A 188 -0.72 4.79 15.98
C LYS A 188 0.08 3.64 16.59
N SER A 189 1.14 3.21 15.90
CA SER A 189 2.02 2.15 16.42
C SER A 189 2.98 2.68 17.49
N LYS A 190 3.76 1.77 18.10
CA LYS A 190 4.86 2.10 19.00
C LYS A 190 5.93 2.97 18.31
N PRO A 191 6.64 3.83 19.06
CA PRO A 191 7.72 4.66 18.51
C PRO A 191 8.95 3.80 18.17
N ALA A 192 8.95 3.19 16.99
CA ALA A 192 10.06 2.39 16.47
C ALA A 192 10.46 2.85 15.05
N PRO A 193 11.63 2.44 14.53
CA PRO A 193 11.97 2.64 13.13
C PRO A 193 10.93 1.99 12.19
N LEU A 194 10.70 2.59 11.02
CA LEU A 194 9.59 2.25 10.15
C LEU A 194 9.48 0.75 9.79
N GLY A 195 10.61 0.09 9.51
CA GLY A 195 10.64 -1.32 9.12
C GLY A 195 10.26 -2.31 10.22
N VAL A 196 10.35 -1.91 11.50
CA VAL A 196 10.09 -2.78 12.67
C VAL A 196 8.84 -2.40 13.45
N ARG A 197 8.16 -1.31 13.06
CA ARG A 197 6.81 -1.01 13.55
C ARG A 197 5.86 -2.16 13.19
N GLY A 198 4.79 -2.31 13.95
CA GLY A 198 3.70 -3.19 13.55
C GLY A 198 2.66 -2.45 12.72
N ASP A 199 1.71 -3.22 12.20
CA ASP A 199 0.67 -2.72 11.31
C ASP A 199 -0.42 -1.99 12.10
N GLY A 200 -0.93 -0.90 11.54
CA GLY A 200 -2.00 -0.12 12.15
C GLY A 200 -3.33 -0.86 12.10
N ILE A 201 -3.78 -1.21 10.89
CA ILE A 201 -4.97 -2.04 10.67
C ILE A 201 -4.55 -3.21 9.80
N ARG A 202 -4.72 -4.44 10.32
CA ARG A 202 -4.34 -5.67 9.64
C ARG A 202 -5.56 -6.55 9.44
N LEU A 203 -5.75 -7.02 8.22
CA LEU A 203 -6.75 -8.01 7.85
C LEU A 203 -6.02 -9.28 7.40
N TRP A 204 -6.34 -10.41 8.05
CA TRP A 204 -5.81 -11.73 7.75
C TRP A 204 -6.96 -12.70 7.50
N TYR A 205 -7.16 -13.16 6.26
CA TYR A 205 -8.30 -14.01 5.85
C TYR A 205 -9.67 -13.42 6.22
N SER A 206 -9.74 -12.08 6.22
CA SER A 206 -10.89 -11.29 6.65
C SER A 206 -11.54 -10.62 5.44
N ASN A 207 -12.80 -10.96 5.15
CA ASN A 207 -13.48 -10.65 3.89
C ASN A 207 -14.74 -9.80 4.10
N ASN A 208 -15.15 -9.09 3.04
CA ASN A 208 -16.38 -8.30 3.00
C ASN A 208 -16.47 -7.23 4.11
N ASN A 209 -15.33 -6.72 4.58
CA ASN A 209 -15.28 -5.71 5.63
C ASN A 209 -15.33 -4.30 5.06
N LEU A 210 -15.84 -3.36 5.87
CA LEU A 210 -15.82 -1.93 5.61
C LEU A 210 -14.82 -1.26 6.55
N ILE A 211 -13.74 -0.73 5.98
CA ILE A 211 -12.70 0.02 6.69
C ILE A 211 -12.87 1.48 6.28
N GLU A 212 -13.56 2.28 7.11
CA GLU A 212 -13.96 3.63 6.73
C GLU A 212 -13.56 4.74 7.70
N ASN A 213 -13.15 5.90 7.17
CA ASN A 213 -12.90 7.11 7.96
C ASN A 213 -11.93 6.91 9.14
N ASN A 214 -10.96 6.00 9.00
CA ASN A 214 -9.92 5.79 10.02
C ASN A 214 -8.71 6.70 9.74
N LEU A 215 -8.05 7.14 10.80
CA LEU A 215 -6.78 7.84 10.76
C LEU A 215 -5.66 6.91 11.23
N VAL A 216 -4.81 6.45 10.31
CA VAL A 216 -3.67 5.57 10.61
C VAL A 216 -2.37 6.34 10.40
N THR A 217 -1.64 6.58 11.49
CA THR A 217 -0.42 7.40 11.45
C THR A 217 0.73 6.69 12.12
N ASP A 218 1.96 7.01 11.69
CA ASP A 218 3.20 6.54 12.31
C ASP A 218 3.20 5.02 12.57
N SER A 219 2.70 4.25 11.60
CA SER A 219 2.59 2.79 11.67
C SER A 219 3.40 2.15 10.55
N ARG A 220 3.50 0.81 10.51
CA ARG A 220 4.11 0.15 9.35
C ARG A 220 3.16 0.23 8.17
N ASP A 221 2.07 -0.55 8.19
CA ASP A 221 1.09 -0.59 7.09
C ASP A 221 -0.36 -0.55 7.60
N MET A 222 -1.31 -0.17 6.73
CA MET A 222 -2.57 -0.92 6.70
C MET A 222 -2.40 -2.08 5.71
N VAL A 223 -2.80 -3.29 6.08
CA VAL A 223 -2.50 -4.48 5.26
C VAL A 223 -3.71 -5.41 5.17
N ALA A 224 -3.92 -5.98 3.98
CA ALA A 224 -4.88 -7.04 3.72
C ALA A 224 -4.16 -8.25 3.12
N TRP A 225 -4.21 -9.37 3.84
CA TRP A 225 -3.62 -10.66 3.47
C TRP A 225 -4.71 -11.70 3.31
N TYR A 226 -4.82 -12.28 2.11
CA TYR A 226 -5.87 -13.26 1.77
C TYR A 226 -7.29 -12.75 2.07
N SER A 227 -7.48 -11.44 1.93
CA SER A 227 -8.64 -10.70 2.41
C SER A 227 -9.35 -10.07 1.23
N HIS A 228 -10.50 -10.60 0.86
CA HIS A 228 -11.19 -10.27 -0.39
C HIS A 228 -12.42 -9.38 -0.17
N ARG A 229 -12.77 -8.61 -1.22
CA ARG A 229 -14.03 -7.84 -1.29
C ARG A 229 -14.22 -6.85 -0.14
N ASN A 230 -13.14 -6.32 0.41
CA ASN A 230 -13.20 -5.27 1.41
C ASN A 230 -13.24 -3.89 0.73
N ILE A 231 -13.83 -2.93 1.42
CA ILE A 231 -13.92 -1.54 0.99
C ILE A 231 -13.12 -0.69 1.97
N TYR A 232 -12.15 0.05 1.45
CA TYR A 232 -11.38 1.06 2.18
C TYR A 232 -11.82 2.44 1.73
N ARG A 233 -12.60 3.13 2.56
CA ARG A 233 -13.24 4.40 2.17
C ARG A 233 -12.90 5.54 3.11
N GLY A 234 -12.49 6.70 2.57
CA GLY A 234 -12.39 7.91 3.39
C GLY A 234 -11.32 7.87 4.48
N ASN A 235 -10.40 6.90 4.45
CA ASN A 235 -9.33 6.79 5.43
C ASN A 235 -8.20 7.78 5.13
N GLU A 236 -7.50 8.19 6.18
CA GLU A 236 -6.26 8.94 6.09
C GLU A 236 -5.08 8.08 6.58
N GLY A 237 -4.09 7.88 5.71
CA GLY A 237 -2.85 7.16 6.02
C GLY A 237 -1.66 8.12 5.92
N ARG A 238 -0.85 8.22 6.99
CA ARG A 238 0.27 9.18 7.02
C ARG A 238 1.52 8.68 7.73
N ARG A 239 2.70 8.94 7.14
CA ARG A 239 4.03 8.58 7.70
C ARG A 239 4.16 7.09 7.99
N SER A 240 3.63 6.29 7.08
CA SER A 240 3.66 4.83 7.07
C SER A 240 4.51 4.31 5.92
N ARG A 241 4.85 3.02 5.96
CA ARG A 241 5.59 2.35 4.88
C ARG A 241 4.65 2.17 3.70
N TYR A 242 3.57 1.43 3.89
CA TYR A 242 2.46 1.40 2.95
C TYR A 242 1.25 2.06 3.59
N SER A 243 0.58 2.97 2.87
CA SER A 243 -0.72 3.46 3.35
C SER A 243 -1.71 2.30 3.33
N ILE A 244 -1.71 1.54 2.23
CA ILE A 244 -2.37 0.24 2.15
C ILE A 244 -1.58 -0.74 1.30
N HIS A 245 -1.46 -1.97 1.80
CA HIS A 245 -0.76 -3.08 1.17
C HIS A 245 -1.71 -4.27 1.01
N PHE A 246 -1.91 -4.70 -0.23
CA PHE A 246 -2.66 -5.92 -0.55
C PHE A 246 -1.69 -7.02 -0.94
N MET A 247 -1.82 -8.20 -0.34
CA MET A 247 -1.11 -9.39 -0.77
C MET A 247 -2.08 -10.58 -0.82
N PHE A 248 -2.26 -11.14 -2.02
CA PHE A 248 -3.24 -12.18 -2.32
C PHE A 248 -4.68 -11.79 -1.97
N ALA A 249 -5.03 -10.52 -2.20
CA ALA A 249 -6.27 -9.91 -1.70
C ALA A 249 -7.12 -9.38 -2.87
N ASN A 250 -7.80 -10.29 -3.57
CA ASN A 250 -8.63 -10.00 -4.74
C ASN A 250 -9.86 -9.12 -4.46
N ASN A 251 -10.27 -8.35 -5.47
CA ASN A 251 -11.53 -7.61 -5.52
C ASN A 251 -11.73 -6.58 -4.40
N ASN A 252 -10.65 -5.97 -3.88
CA ASN A 252 -10.75 -4.88 -2.91
C ASN A 252 -10.92 -3.53 -3.60
N ILE A 253 -11.68 -2.63 -2.96
CA ILE A 253 -11.90 -1.27 -3.46
C ILE A 253 -11.29 -0.26 -2.48
N VAL A 254 -10.46 0.64 -3.00
CA VAL A 254 -9.88 1.76 -2.26
C VAL A 254 -10.44 3.06 -2.81
N GLU A 255 -11.30 3.75 -2.06
CA GLU A 255 -11.98 4.94 -2.57
C GLU A 255 -12.00 6.15 -1.63
N ASN A 256 -11.84 7.34 -2.20
CA ASN A 256 -11.95 8.62 -1.47
C ASN A 256 -10.96 8.72 -0.28
N ASN A 257 -9.81 8.05 -0.32
CA ASN A 257 -8.81 8.08 0.76
C ASN A 257 -7.77 9.19 0.54
N ARG A 258 -7.09 9.59 1.62
CA ARG A 258 -5.98 10.54 1.61
C ARG A 258 -4.72 9.85 2.14
N PHE A 259 -3.75 9.63 1.27
CA PHE A 259 -2.49 8.96 1.58
C PHE A 259 -1.33 9.94 1.38
N ILE A 260 -0.73 10.38 2.48
CA ILE A 260 0.19 11.52 2.50
C ILE A 260 1.48 11.17 3.24
N ASP A 261 2.64 11.57 2.73
CA ASP A 261 3.94 11.38 3.40
C ASP A 261 4.27 9.91 3.71
N ASN A 262 3.84 8.96 2.86
CA ASN A 262 4.12 7.54 3.03
C ASN A 262 5.28 7.11 2.13
N ALA A 263 5.93 5.97 2.41
CA ALA A 263 6.91 5.43 1.45
C ALA A 263 6.19 4.93 0.18
N VAL A 264 5.00 4.37 0.36
CA VAL A 264 4.09 3.95 -0.70
C VAL A 264 2.64 4.31 -0.38
N GLY A 265 1.90 4.78 -1.38
CA GLY A 265 0.46 5.01 -1.28
C GLY A 265 -0.32 3.70 -1.18
N ILE A 266 -0.60 3.08 -2.34
CA ILE A 266 -1.34 1.83 -2.48
C ILE A 266 -0.44 0.81 -3.18
N TYR A 267 -0.34 -0.40 -2.65
CA TYR A 267 0.38 -1.49 -3.33
C TYR A 267 -0.53 -2.69 -3.56
N PHE A 268 -0.70 -3.08 -4.82
CA PHE A 268 -1.41 -4.27 -5.27
C PHE A 268 -0.40 -5.37 -5.56
N MET A 269 -0.40 -6.44 -4.77
CA MET A 269 0.55 -7.55 -4.90
C MET A 269 -0.18 -8.88 -5.00
N TYR A 270 0.09 -9.62 -6.07
CA TYR A 270 -0.48 -10.95 -6.33
C TYR A 270 -2.01 -10.97 -6.27
N MET A 271 -2.68 -9.98 -6.87
CA MET A 271 -4.13 -9.89 -6.80
C MET A 271 -4.80 -9.57 -8.13
N GLU A 272 -6.06 -9.97 -8.21
CA GLU A 272 -6.92 -9.76 -9.37
C GLU A 272 -8.20 -9.01 -8.98
N GLY A 273 -8.63 -8.11 -9.85
CA GLY A 273 -9.88 -7.39 -9.71
C GLY A 273 -9.86 -6.30 -8.64
N GLY A 274 -10.91 -5.49 -8.62
CA GLY A 274 -11.03 -4.35 -7.72
C GLY A 274 -10.34 -3.09 -8.28
N GLY A 275 -9.91 -2.19 -7.40
CA GLY A 275 -9.37 -0.92 -7.86
C GLY A 275 -9.20 0.18 -6.83
N ALA A 276 -8.63 1.29 -7.30
CA ALA A 276 -8.50 2.52 -6.56
C ALA A 276 -9.20 3.66 -7.31
N ARG A 277 -10.10 4.39 -6.64
CA ARG A 277 -10.74 5.56 -7.24
C ARG A 277 -10.88 6.76 -6.33
N ASN A 278 -10.76 7.95 -6.91
CA ASN A 278 -10.95 9.22 -6.20
C ASN A 278 -10.02 9.41 -4.99
N ASN A 279 -8.87 8.74 -4.95
CA ASN A 279 -7.92 8.90 -3.85
C ASN A 279 -6.97 10.07 -4.12
N LEU A 280 -6.52 10.71 -3.05
CA LEU A 280 -5.37 11.59 -3.06
C LEU A 280 -4.17 10.83 -2.54
N ILE A 281 -3.14 10.68 -3.37
CA ILE A 281 -1.85 10.11 -2.97
C ILE A 281 -0.80 11.18 -3.22
N SER A 282 -0.14 11.62 -2.15
CA SER A 282 0.84 12.70 -2.24
C SER A 282 2.07 12.46 -1.40
N HIS A 283 3.21 12.96 -1.87
CA HIS A 283 4.49 12.84 -1.18
C HIS A 283 4.88 11.39 -0.87
N ALA A 284 4.60 10.47 -1.82
CA ALA A 284 5.14 9.12 -1.75
C ALA A 284 6.64 9.16 -2.08
N THR A 285 7.47 9.22 -1.04
CA THR A 285 8.90 9.54 -1.12
C THR A 285 9.76 8.53 -0.34
N GLY A 286 11.08 8.65 -0.39
CA GLY A 286 12.01 7.71 0.26
C GLY A 286 12.48 6.60 -0.68
N SER A 287 13.02 5.51 -0.11
CA SER A 287 13.74 4.48 -0.89
C SER A 287 12.88 3.71 -1.90
N THR A 288 11.56 3.63 -1.67
CA THR A 288 10.60 3.04 -2.63
C THR A 288 9.86 4.16 -3.37
N GLY A 289 9.33 5.15 -2.63
CA GLY A 289 8.83 6.40 -3.17
C GLY A 289 7.73 6.28 -4.24
N MET A 290 6.73 5.43 -4.04
CA MET A 290 5.77 5.07 -5.09
C MET A 290 4.32 5.33 -4.70
N ALA A 291 3.56 6.06 -5.51
CA ALA A 291 2.16 6.35 -5.17
C ALA A 291 1.27 5.12 -5.35
N LEU A 292 1.36 4.45 -6.50
CA LEU A 292 0.68 3.19 -6.83
C LEU A 292 1.70 2.15 -7.26
N GLY A 293 1.71 1.00 -6.59
CA GLY A 293 2.56 -0.13 -6.95
C GLY A 293 1.77 -1.35 -7.39
N PHE A 294 2.29 -2.06 -8.39
CA PHE A 294 1.75 -3.32 -8.87
C PHE A 294 2.86 -4.37 -8.91
N LYS A 295 2.53 -5.57 -8.42
CA LYS A 295 3.35 -6.75 -8.62
C LYS A 295 2.47 -7.94 -8.94
N GLU A 296 2.69 -8.54 -10.10
CA GLU A 296 1.96 -9.70 -10.59
C GLU A 296 0.43 -9.59 -10.35
N SER A 297 -0.14 -8.45 -10.74
CA SER A 297 -1.54 -8.10 -10.49
C SER A 297 -2.29 -7.83 -11.77
N SER A 298 -3.60 -8.07 -11.80
CA SER A 298 -4.41 -8.08 -13.04
C SER A 298 -5.83 -7.57 -12.84
N ASP A 299 -6.46 -7.12 -13.93
CA ASP A 299 -7.88 -6.71 -13.95
C ASP A 299 -8.24 -5.57 -12.98
N ILE A 300 -7.33 -4.62 -12.79
CA ILE A 300 -7.49 -3.53 -11.80
C ILE A 300 -7.94 -2.24 -12.49
N PHE A 301 -8.87 -1.53 -11.86
CA PHE A 301 -9.30 -0.19 -12.27
C PHE A 301 -8.70 0.90 -11.39
N ILE A 302 -8.04 1.88 -12.02
CA ILE A 302 -7.44 3.04 -11.37
C ILE A 302 -8.11 4.28 -11.95
N GLU A 303 -9.01 4.90 -11.18
CA GLU A 303 -9.91 5.93 -11.72
C GLU A 303 -9.91 7.23 -10.92
N ASN A 304 -9.74 8.37 -11.61
CA ASN A 304 -9.92 9.70 -11.01
C ASN A 304 -9.09 9.95 -9.74
N ASN A 305 -7.90 9.33 -9.62
CA ASN A 305 -6.99 9.54 -8.51
C ASN A 305 -6.08 10.74 -8.78
N ASP A 306 -5.72 11.46 -7.73
CA ASP A 306 -4.64 12.43 -7.72
C ASP A 306 -3.36 11.77 -7.23
N ILE A 307 -2.33 11.79 -8.07
CA ILE A 307 -1.01 11.23 -7.79
C ILE A 307 -0.01 12.37 -7.96
N ILE A 308 0.40 12.94 -6.82
CA ILE A 308 1.08 14.24 -6.81
C ILE A 308 2.37 14.18 -5.99
N TYR A 309 3.44 14.84 -6.44
CA TYR A 309 4.69 14.98 -5.68
C TYR A 309 5.29 13.65 -5.19
N SER A 310 5.16 12.59 -5.99
CA SER A 310 5.73 11.28 -5.67
C SER A 310 6.99 11.02 -6.48
N ALA A 311 7.94 10.23 -5.96
CA ALA A 311 9.14 9.92 -6.73
C ALA A 311 8.78 9.10 -7.98
N VAL A 312 7.89 8.11 -7.81
CA VAL A 312 7.22 7.37 -8.87
C VAL A 312 5.71 7.44 -8.66
N GLY A 313 4.94 7.84 -9.67
CA GLY A 313 3.48 7.87 -9.61
C GLY A 313 2.91 6.45 -9.64
N VAL A 314 3.16 5.73 -10.73
CA VAL A 314 2.82 4.31 -10.89
C VAL A 314 4.10 3.53 -11.13
N GLY A 315 4.37 2.51 -10.32
CA GLY A 315 5.37 1.50 -10.64
C GLY A 315 4.69 0.16 -10.86
N SER A 316 4.96 -0.46 -12.00
CA SER A 316 4.33 -1.74 -12.38
C SER A 316 5.38 -2.78 -12.70
N ASP A 317 5.36 -3.86 -11.92
CA ASP A 317 6.21 -5.04 -12.10
C ASP A 317 5.37 -6.26 -12.52
N LEU A 318 5.74 -6.87 -13.65
CA LEU A 318 5.07 -8.03 -14.25
C LEU A 318 3.52 -7.96 -14.23
N SER A 319 2.95 -6.77 -14.46
CA SER A 319 1.51 -6.53 -14.39
C SER A 319 0.99 -5.80 -15.64
N PRO A 320 -0.16 -6.20 -16.23
CA PRO A 320 -1.00 -7.38 -15.92
C PRO A 320 -0.27 -8.72 -16.03
N PHE A 321 -0.54 -9.63 -15.08
CA PHE A 321 0.09 -10.96 -15.02
C PHE A 321 -0.74 -12.06 -15.66
N GLN A 322 -2.06 -12.04 -15.43
CA GLN A 322 -2.99 -12.98 -16.05
C GLN A 322 -3.14 -12.69 -17.55
N PRO A 323 -3.03 -13.71 -18.42
CA PRO A 323 -3.25 -13.56 -19.85
C PRO A 323 -4.61 -12.91 -20.16
N ASP A 324 -4.65 -12.09 -21.21
CA ASP A 324 -5.86 -11.41 -21.71
C ASP A 324 -6.56 -10.47 -20.71
N THR A 325 -5.90 -10.12 -19.60
CA THR A 325 -6.37 -9.11 -18.65
C THR A 325 -5.68 -7.76 -18.87
N THR A 326 -6.24 -6.70 -18.29
CA THR A 326 -5.73 -5.33 -18.41
C THR A 326 -5.67 -4.63 -17.07
N ILE A 327 -4.83 -3.60 -16.96
CA ILE A 327 -4.92 -2.59 -15.91
C ILE A 327 -5.33 -1.28 -16.55
N ARG A 328 -6.39 -0.67 -16.04
CA ARG A 328 -7.05 0.48 -16.69
C ARG A 328 -6.90 1.72 -15.83
N PHE A 329 -6.21 2.71 -16.38
CA PHE A 329 -6.00 4.02 -15.80
C PHE A 329 -6.88 5.03 -16.53
N LYS A 330 -7.92 5.53 -15.84
CA LYS A 330 -8.86 6.47 -16.43
C LYS A 330 -9.03 7.73 -15.60
N GLY A 331 -8.91 8.91 -16.23
CA GLY A 331 -9.23 10.18 -15.58
C GLY A 331 -8.31 10.56 -14.42
N ASN A 332 -7.16 9.90 -14.25
CA ASN A 332 -6.23 10.20 -13.16
C ASN A 332 -5.40 11.44 -13.47
N ARG A 333 -4.90 12.08 -12.42
CA ARG A 333 -3.98 13.22 -12.52
C ARG A 333 -2.63 12.82 -11.96
N PHE A 334 -1.63 12.77 -12.83
CA PHE A 334 -0.22 12.59 -12.50
C PHE A 334 0.46 13.94 -12.56
N ALA A 335 0.71 14.54 -11.39
CA ALA A 335 1.25 15.88 -11.31
C ALA A 335 2.54 15.99 -10.48
N TYR A 336 3.56 16.64 -11.02
CA TYR A 336 4.79 16.95 -10.28
C TYR A 336 5.51 15.71 -9.71
N ASN A 337 5.41 14.57 -10.40
CA ASN A 337 6.13 13.35 -10.02
C ASN A 337 7.53 13.33 -10.64
N GLY A 338 8.44 12.58 -10.03
CA GLY A 338 9.74 12.28 -10.66
C GLY A 338 9.53 11.48 -11.95
N VAL A 339 8.84 10.35 -11.84
CA VAL A 339 8.34 9.57 -12.99
C VAL A 339 6.85 9.36 -12.78
N ALA A 340 5.98 9.77 -13.72
CA ALA A 340 4.55 9.54 -13.56
C ALA A 340 4.18 8.06 -13.70
N VAL A 341 4.71 7.37 -14.71
CA VAL A 341 4.46 5.93 -14.94
C VAL A 341 5.77 5.20 -15.25
N GLN A 342 6.10 4.21 -14.45
CA GLN A 342 7.24 3.33 -14.63
C GLN A 342 6.76 1.89 -14.81
N LEU A 343 6.93 1.35 -16.02
CA LEU A 343 6.57 -0.02 -16.38
C LEU A 343 7.86 -0.81 -16.56
N THR A 344 8.12 -1.81 -15.71
CA THR A 344 9.36 -2.60 -15.81
C THR A 344 9.22 -3.84 -16.70
N SER A 345 7.97 -4.27 -16.97
CA SER A 345 7.69 -5.48 -17.74
C SER A 345 7.39 -5.21 -19.22
N GLU A 346 7.65 -6.20 -20.06
CA GLU A 346 7.36 -6.16 -21.49
C GLU A 346 5.92 -6.59 -21.84
N LEU A 347 5.08 -6.90 -20.85
CA LEU A 347 3.82 -7.62 -21.08
C LEU A 347 2.78 -6.78 -21.84
N GLY A 348 2.80 -5.45 -21.68
CA GLY A 348 1.75 -4.58 -22.20
C GLY A 348 0.46 -4.70 -21.41
N GLY A 349 -0.68 -4.36 -22.02
CA GLY A 349 -2.00 -4.54 -21.40
C GLY A 349 -2.37 -3.46 -20.36
N ASN A 350 -1.57 -2.40 -20.24
CA ASN A 350 -1.97 -1.21 -19.51
C ASN A 350 -2.70 -0.24 -20.45
N GLU A 351 -3.84 0.28 -20.01
CA GLU A 351 -4.69 1.17 -20.80
C GLU A 351 -4.83 2.52 -20.09
N PHE A 352 -4.24 3.57 -20.66
CA PHE A 352 -4.27 4.94 -20.15
C PHE A 352 -5.21 5.79 -20.99
N THR A 353 -6.34 6.16 -20.40
CA THR A 353 -7.40 6.93 -21.07
C THR A 353 -7.79 8.19 -20.29
N ASP A 354 -7.90 9.32 -20.97
CA ASP A 354 -8.38 10.58 -20.37
C ASP A 354 -7.60 11.04 -19.11
N ASN A 355 -6.33 10.64 -18.95
CA ASN A 355 -5.52 11.08 -17.81
C ASN A 355 -4.88 12.45 -18.08
N ILE A 356 -4.49 13.15 -17.01
CA ILE A 356 -3.75 14.41 -17.04
C ILE A 356 -2.32 14.14 -16.57
N PHE A 357 -1.34 14.41 -17.42
CA PHE A 357 0.08 14.44 -17.09
C PHE A 357 0.55 15.90 -17.09
N GLU A 358 1.04 16.38 -15.95
CA GLU A 358 1.54 17.76 -15.85
C GLU A 358 2.69 17.93 -14.85
N GLY A 359 3.69 18.71 -15.24
CA GLY A 359 4.84 19.07 -14.40
C GLY A 359 5.67 17.89 -13.93
N ASN A 360 5.49 16.71 -14.52
CA ASN A 360 6.33 15.55 -14.20
C ASN A 360 7.71 15.73 -14.80
N ILE A 361 8.74 15.22 -14.12
CA ILE A 361 10.10 15.22 -14.68
C ILE A 361 10.17 14.24 -15.86
N THR A 362 9.53 13.08 -15.74
CA THR A 362 9.34 12.09 -16.81
C THR A 362 7.90 11.59 -16.79
N ASP A 363 7.19 11.61 -17.92
CA ASP A 363 5.82 11.07 -17.98
C ASP A 363 5.80 9.53 -17.96
N ILE A 364 6.70 8.91 -18.72
CA ILE A 364 6.79 7.44 -18.77
C ILE A 364 8.24 6.93 -18.85
N THR A 365 8.48 5.79 -18.23
CA THR A 365 9.60 4.91 -18.55
C THR A 365 9.09 3.49 -18.76
N GLN A 366 9.38 2.89 -19.92
CA GLN A 366 9.01 1.54 -20.30
C GLN A 366 10.27 0.67 -20.42
N GLY A 367 10.31 -0.42 -19.66
CA GLY A 367 11.35 -1.43 -19.74
C GLY A 367 11.14 -2.38 -20.91
N GLY A 368 12.26 -2.89 -21.45
CA GLY A 368 12.28 -3.86 -22.55
C GLY A 368 12.17 -3.21 -23.93
N ARG A 369 13.17 -3.49 -24.78
CA ARG A 369 13.35 -2.79 -26.05
C ARG A 369 12.20 -3.03 -27.04
N GLY A 370 11.66 -1.95 -27.60
CA GLY A 370 10.68 -1.97 -28.68
C GLY A 370 9.29 -2.41 -28.23
N LYS A 371 8.92 -2.13 -26.98
CA LYS A 371 7.64 -2.56 -26.36
C LYS A 371 6.65 -1.42 -26.08
N GLY A 372 7.00 -0.18 -26.41
CA GLY A 372 6.17 1.00 -26.10
C GLY A 372 4.78 1.02 -26.77
N ASP A 373 4.55 0.19 -27.79
CA ASP A 373 3.27 0.03 -28.48
C ASP A 373 2.34 -1.02 -27.85
N ARG A 374 2.81 -1.78 -26.84
CA ARG A 374 2.01 -2.81 -26.17
C ARG A 374 1.01 -2.28 -25.13
N ASN A 375 1.16 -1.01 -24.76
CA ASN A 375 0.23 -0.30 -23.89
C ASN A 375 -0.65 0.64 -24.72
N LYS A 376 -1.90 0.85 -24.31
CA LYS A 376 -2.84 1.72 -25.01
C LYS A 376 -2.86 3.09 -24.36
N TRP A 377 -2.76 4.12 -25.19
CA TRP A 377 -2.84 5.52 -24.79
C TRP A 377 -3.88 6.22 -25.66
N LEU A 378 -4.89 6.83 -25.05
CA LEU A 378 -5.94 7.52 -25.79
C LEU A 378 -6.51 8.70 -25.01
N GLY A 379 -6.52 9.87 -25.62
CA GLY A 379 -7.24 11.02 -25.06
C GLY A 379 -6.59 11.58 -23.80
N ASN A 380 -5.32 11.29 -23.55
CA ASN A 380 -4.61 11.85 -22.41
C ASN A 380 -4.18 13.29 -22.72
N TYR A 381 -4.14 14.13 -21.69
CA TYR A 381 -3.54 15.46 -21.74
C TYR A 381 -2.10 15.37 -21.26
N PHE A 382 -1.18 15.94 -22.04
CA PHE A 382 0.22 16.10 -21.69
C PHE A 382 0.58 17.59 -21.81
N ASP A 383 1.16 18.16 -20.75
CA ASP A 383 1.66 19.55 -20.80
C ASP A 383 2.88 19.71 -21.74
N THR A 384 3.51 18.59 -22.10
CA THR A 384 4.60 18.50 -23.08
C THR A 384 4.13 18.36 -24.53
N TYR A 385 2.83 18.28 -24.79
CA TYR A 385 2.32 18.17 -26.16
C TYR A 385 2.58 19.46 -26.96
N GLN A 386 3.28 19.34 -28.09
CA GLN A 386 3.70 20.46 -28.93
C GLN A 386 2.90 20.60 -30.26
N GLY A 387 1.81 19.84 -30.41
CA GLY A 387 0.98 19.91 -31.62
C GLY A 387 -0.03 21.06 -31.59
N PHE A 388 -0.95 21.03 -32.57
CA PHE A 388 -1.97 22.06 -32.77
C PHE A 388 -3.36 21.42 -32.81
N ASP A 389 -4.39 22.20 -32.46
CA ASP A 389 -5.80 21.87 -32.66
C ASP A 389 -6.38 22.90 -33.65
N LYS A 390 -6.19 22.67 -34.95
CA LYS A 390 -6.64 23.59 -36.01
C LYS A 390 -8.14 23.50 -36.24
N ASN A 391 -8.73 22.32 -36.04
CA ASN A 391 -10.17 22.10 -36.24
C ASN A 391 -11.01 22.51 -35.01
N LYS A 392 -10.36 22.81 -33.87
CA LYS A 392 -10.96 23.24 -32.60
C LYS A 392 -11.89 22.20 -31.97
N ASP A 393 -11.56 20.92 -32.12
CA ASP A 393 -12.33 19.82 -31.53
C ASP A 393 -11.88 19.44 -30.11
N GLY A 394 -10.83 20.10 -29.60
CA GLY A 394 -10.26 19.89 -28.27
C GLY A 394 -9.20 18.80 -28.22
N PHE A 395 -8.91 18.13 -29.34
CA PHE A 395 -7.85 17.15 -29.50
C PHE A 395 -6.76 17.67 -30.42
N GLY A 396 -5.56 17.12 -30.26
CA GLY A 396 -4.43 17.45 -31.10
C GLY A 396 -4.55 16.81 -32.50
N ASP A 397 -4.27 17.60 -33.54
CA ASP A 397 -4.23 17.14 -34.95
C ASP A 397 -3.07 16.16 -35.22
N THR A 398 -2.06 16.14 -34.36
CA THR A 398 -0.90 15.23 -34.47
C THR A 398 -0.81 14.29 -33.28
N THR A 399 -0.37 13.07 -33.52
CA THR A 399 -0.01 12.09 -32.49
C THR A 399 0.98 12.68 -31.48
N HIS A 400 0.80 12.36 -30.20
CA HIS A 400 1.82 12.59 -29.19
C HIS A 400 2.68 11.34 -29.06
N GLU A 401 3.98 11.47 -29.31
CA GLU A 401 4.96 10.39 -29.23
C GLU A 401 6.05 10.78 -28.24
N HIS A 402 6.31 9.90 -27.26
CA HIS A 402 7.41 10.07 -26.34
C HIS A 402 8.50 9.05 -26.67
N TYR A 403 9.72 9.53 -26.83
CA TYR A 403 10.88 8.74 -27.20
C TYR A 403 11.93 8.79 -26.09
N ALA A 404 12.53 7.64 -25.77
CA ALA A 404 13.76 7.55 -25.00
C ALA A 404 14.94 7.52 -25.95
N PHE A 405 15.85 8.47 -25.80
CA PHE A 405 17.13 8.49 -26.51
C PHE A 405 18.17 7.69 -25.70
N ALA A 406 19.22 7.20 -26.37
CA ALA A 406 20.16 6.25 -25.75
C ALA A 406 20.90 6.83 -24.52
N ASP A 407 20.99 8.15 -24.39
CA ASP A 407 21.66 8.80 -23.27
C ASP A 407 20.76 9.05 -22.04
N GLN A 408 19.61 8.37 -21.91
CA GLN A 408 18.92 8.26 -20.60
C GLN A 408 19.73 7.41 -19.61
N ILE A 409 21.00 7.75 -19.40
CA ILE A 409 21.94 7.15 -18.46
C ILE A 409 21.32 7.05 -17.08
N TRP A 410 20.36 7.90 -16.71
CA TRP A 410 19.64 7.79 -15.43
C TRP A 410 18.71 6.58 -15.30
N MET A 411 18.24 6.01 -16.41
CA MET A 411 17.49 4.74 -16.40
C MET A 411 18.40 3.57 -16.02
N GLU A 412 19.66 3.57 -16.48
CA GLU A 412 20.65 2.52 -16.18
C GLU A 412 21.47 2.83 -14.90
N ILE A 413 21.72 4.10 -14.63
CA ILE A 413 22.51 4.65 -13.51
C ILE A 413 21.64 5.66 -12.75
N PRO A 414 20.83 5.23 -11.77
CA PRO A 414 19.88 6.11 -11.07
C PRO A 414 20.50 7.39 -10.48
N ALA A 415 21.77 7.34 -10.07
CA ALA A 415 22.50 8.51 -9.54
C ALA A 415 22.68 9.64 -10.58
N ALA A 416 22.70 9.33 -11.88
CA ALA A 416 22.77 10.33 -12.95
C ALA A 416 21.51 11.20 -13.02
N GLY A 417 20.38 10.74 -12.47
CA GLY A 417 19.13 11.51 -12.40
C GLY A 417 19.28 12.84 -11.67
N PHE A 418 20.26 12.99 -10.76
CA PHE A 418 20.57 14.27 -10.11
C PHE A 418 20.90 15.38 -11.10
N PHE A 419 21.51 15.05 -12.24
CA PHE A 419 21.95 16.01 -13.25
C PHE A 419 20.91 16.28 -14.33
N LYS A 420 19.72 15.65 -14.27
CA LYS A 420 18.73 15.66 -15.36
C LYS A 420 18.34 17.07 -15.81
N THR A 421 18.22 18.01 -14.87
CA THR A 421 17.88 19.42 -15.15
C THR A 421 19.11 20.32 -15.27
N SER A 422 20.31 19.75 -15.37
CA SER A 422 21.53 20.52 -15.58
C SER A 422 21.59 21.05 -17.02
N PRO A 423 22.16 22.25 -17.25
CA PRO A 423 22.31 22.80 -18.59
C PRO A 423 23.07 21.88 -19.57
N VAL A 424 23.95 21.01 -19.06
CA VAL A 424 24.73 20.07 -19.88
C VAL A 424 23.85 18.95 -20.41
N LEU A 425 23.00 18.35 -19.57
CA LEU A 425 22.11 17.28 -20.02
C LEU A 425 20.97 17.82 -20.90
N GLU A 426 20.46 19.02 -20.64
CA GLU A 426 19.49 19.69 -21.52
C GLU A 426 20.07 19.95 -22.92
N LEU A 427 21.34 20.39 -23.01
CA LEU A 427 22.02 20.57 -24.29
C LEU A 427 22.21 19.23 -25.04
N LEU A 428 22.55 18.16 -24.31
CA LEU A 428 22.66 16.83 -24.90
C LEU A 428 21.30 16.32 -25.41
N ASP A 429 20.21 16.44 -24.63
CA ASP A 429 18.85 16.08 -25.06
C ASP A 429 18.43 16.83 -26.32
N PHE A 430 18.73 18.14 -26.41
CA PHE A 430 18.48 18.93 -27.61
C PHE A 430 19.26 18.41 -28.83
N LEU A 431 20.55 18.11 -28.67
CA LEU A 431 21.38 17.59 -29.75
C LEU A 431 20.92 16.21 -30.22
N GLU A 432 20.52 15.33 -29.30
CA GLU A 432 20.01 13.99 -29.64
C GLU A 432 18.66 14.06 -30.38
N ARG A 433 17.78 14.99 -30.02
CA ARG A 433 16.53 15.23 -30.77
C ARG A 433 16.80 15.74 -32.18
N LEU A 434 17.85 16.54 -32.37
CA LEU A 434 18.21 17.11 -33.67
C LEU A 434 18.93 16.11 -34.57
N ALA A 435 19.85 15.32 -33.99
CA ALA A 435 20.69 14.35 -34.69
C ALA A 435 20.95 13.13 -33.79
N PRO A 436 20.03 12.14 -33.77
CA PRO A 436 20.17 10.97 -32.90
C PRO A 436 21.39 10.14 -33.30
N PHE A 437 22.29 9.87 -32.35
CA PHE A 437 23.44 8.97 -32.55
C PHE A 437 23.03 7.48 -32.57
N SER A 438 21.81 7.19 -32.10
CA SER A 438 21.16 5.88 -32.12
C SER A 438 19.66 6.06 -32.37
N SER A 439 19.01 5.03 -32.92
CA SER A 439 17.56 5.05 -33.09
C SER A 439 16.85 5.20 -31.74
N PRO A 440 16.06 6.27 -31.53
CA PRO A 440 15.33 6.45 -30.28
C PRO A 440 14.26 5.38 -30.11
N GLU A 441 13.98 5.04 -28.86
CA GLU A 441 13.00 4.03 -28.51
C GLU A 441 11.65 4.66 -28.17
N LEU A 442 10.59 4.24 -28.86
CA LEU A 442 9.23 4.68 -28.55
C LEU A 442 8.81 4.17 -27.17
N GLN A 443 8.43 5.08 -26.28
CA GLN A 443 7.96 4.78 -24.93
C GLN A 443 6.44 4.83 -24.82
N LEU A 444 5.81 5.83 -25.45
CA LEU A 444 4.36 5.96 -25.53
C LEU A 444 3.94 6.60 -26.85
N LYS A 445 2.73 6.27 -27.29
CA LYS A 445 2.08 6.87 -28.45
C LYS A 445 0.59 7.06 -28.20
N ASP A 446 0.15 8.31 -28.08
CA ASP A 446 -1.27 8.68 -28.03
C ASP A 446 -1.68 9.26 -29.39
N ALA A 447 -2.56 8.56 -30.11
CA ALA A 447 -3.02 8.95 -31.43
C ALA A 447 -4.02 10.12 -31.41
N LYS A 448 -4.60 10.42 -30.25
CA LYS A 448 -5.61 11.47 -30.10
C LYS A 448 -5.42 12.19 -28.76
N PRO A 449 -4.28 12.86 -28.55
CA PRO A 449 -4.01 13.55 -27.30
C PRO A 449 -4.99 14.71 -27.11
N ARG A 450 -5.33 15.06 -25.88
CA ARG A 450 -6.13 16.26 -25.59
C ARG A 450 -5.25 17.50 -25.72
N TYR A 451 -5.71 18.47 -26.50
CA TYR A 451 -5.03 19.76 -26.65
C TYR A 451 -5.34 20.69 -25.47
N ILE A 452 -6.60 20.71 -25.03
CA ILE A 452 -7.05 21.53 -23.92
C ILE A 452 -7.05 20.70 -22.65
N LYS A 453 -6.40 21.23 -21.60
CA LYS A 453 -6.45 20.63 -20.27
C LYS A 453 -7.90 20.56 -19.79
N PRO A 454 -8.44 19.37 -19.49
CA PRO A 454 -9.81 19.27 -19.03
C PRO A 454 -9.98 19.96 -17.66
N PRO A 455 -11.10 20.68 -17.45
CA PRO A 455 -11.37 21.33 -16.18
C PRO A 455 -11.58 20.27 -15.10
N ARG A 456 -11.06 20.55 -13.90
CA ARG A 456 -11.26 19.67 -12.77
C ARG A 456 -12.52 20.10 -12.01
N MET A 457 -13.51 19.22 -11.90
CA MET A 457 -14.58 19.43 -10.94
C MET A 457 -13.97 19.33 -9.54
N ALA A 458 -14.04 20.41 -8.75
CA ALA A 458 -13.72 20.36 -7.34
C ALA A 458 -14.65 19.32 -6.69
N LYS A 459 -14.08 18.39 -5.91
CA LYS A 459 -14.83 17.38 -5.15
C LYS A 459 -14.89 17.79 -3.69
#